data_AF-A0A1Q7L0G0-F1
#
_entry.id   AF-A0A1Q7L0G0-F1
#
_cell.length_a   1.000
_cell.length_b   1.000
_cell.length_c   1.000
_cell.angle_alpha   90.00
_cell.angle_beta   90.00
_cell.angle_gamma   90.00
#
_symmetry.space_group_name_H-M   'P 1'
#
loop_
_entity.id
_entity.type
_entity.pdbx_description
1 polymer ?
#
loop_
_entity_poly.entity_id
_entity_poly.type
_entity_poly.pdbx_seq_one_letter_code
_entity_poly.pdbx_strand_id
1 'polypeptide(L)'
;MRVVVKNLGIQIMPNVGVRNQRIEKMVAELSGEPFHPYHPPTLLSSIGYLMEQKQYLRWSFTSDGENAAIMQHMVQSICVYGIPFMKANADLNSVLDTLLLARYSIRQDYTLPVAYLLSGKPQEARACVTNTLGKDPAAQDYRRFAANLLKRLAN
;
A
#
# COMPACT_ATOMS: atom_id res chain seq x y z
N MET A 1 32.83 29.37 -24.23
CA MET A 1 31.97 28.97 -23.08
C MET A 1 31.12 27.78 -23.52
N ARG A 2 31.52 26.55 -23.18
CA ARG A 2 30.74 25.35 -23.50
C ARG A 2 29.69 25.16 -22.40
N VAL A 3 28.41 25.19 -22.77
CA VAL A 3 27.32 24.76 -21.88
C VAL A 3 27.50 23.27 -21.66
N VAL A 4 27.93 22.89 -20.45
CA VAL A 4 27.94 21.49 -20.01
C VAL A 4 26.48 21.10 -19.82
N VAL A 5 25.93 20.36 -20.77
CA VAL A 5 24.61 19.73 -20.62
C VAL A 5 24.72 18.82 -19.39
N LYS A 6 24.01 19.15 -18.30
CA LYS A 6 23.89 18.27 -17.13
C LYS A 6 23.43 16.90 -17.63
N ASN A 7 24.17 15.85 -17.27
CA ASN A 7 23.75 14.47 -17.52
C ASN A 7 22.40 14.25 -16.82
N LEU A 8 21.31 14.26 -17.60
CA LEU A 8 19.93 14.05 -17.12
C LEU A 8 19.72 12.56 -16.92
N GLY A 9 20.23 12.02 -15.81
CA GLY A 9 19.97 10.65 -15.42
C GLY A 9 18.50 10.42 -15.04
N ILE A 10 18.04 9.18 -15.17
CA ILE A 10 16.72 8.72 -14.71
C ILE A 10 16.90 8.04 -13.35
N GLN A 11 16.05 8.36 -12.39
CA GLN A 11 16.02 7.67 -11.10
C GLN A 11 14.77 6.81 -10.98
N ILE A 12 14.95 5.55 -10.62
CA ILE A 12 13.87 4.58 -10.47
C ILE A 12 13.78 4.14 -9.00
N MET A 13 12.56 4.15 -8.49
CA MET A 13 12.20 3.62 -7.17
C MET A 13 11.12 2.53 -7.34
N PRO A 14 11.48 1.25 -7.40
CA PRO A 14 10.52 0.17 -7.47
C PRO A 14 9.73 0.06 -6.16
N ASN A 15 8.41 -0.03 -6.31
CA ASN A 15 7.49 -0.42 -5.25
C ASN A 15 6.93 -1.81 -5.55
N VAL A 16 6.75 -2.61 -4.51
CA VAL A 16 6.03 -3.89 -4.56
C VAL A 16 4.78 -3.78 -3.71
N GLY A 17 3.74 -4.53 -4.10
CA GLY A 17 2.49 -4.49 -3.38
C GLY A 17 1.70 -5.77 -3.49
N VAL A 18 0.81 -5.93 -2.52
CA VAL A 18 -0.11 -7.06 -2.39
C VAL A 18 -1.52 -6.54 -2.55
N ARG A 19 -2.29 -7.21 -3.41
CA ARG A 19 -3.69 -6.83 -3.67
C ARG A 19 -4.62 -7.87 -3.11
N ASN A 20 -5.38 -7.49 -2.08
CA ASN A 20 -6.51 -8.28 -1.63
C ASN A 20 -7.79 -7.72 -2.26
N GLN A 21 -8.25 -8.35 -3.35
CA GLN A 21 -9.42 -7.86 -4.08
C GLN A 21 -10.70 -7.84 -3.23
N ARG A 22 -10.82 -8.71 -2.22
CA ARG A 22 -12.00 -8.74 -1.34
C ARG A 22 -12.06 -7.46 -0.49
N ILE A 23 -10.92 -7.02 0.03
CA ILE A 23 -10.80 -5.75 0.75
C ILE A 23 -11.12 -4.58 -0.18
N GLU A 24 -10.44 -4.48 -1.33
CA GLU A 24 -10.62 -3.32 -2.23
C GLU A 24 -12.04 -3.20 -2.81
N LYS A 25 -12.69 -4.33 -3.11
CA LYS A 25 -14.10 -4.34 -3.56
C LYS A 25 -15.03 -3.81 -2.48
N MET A 26 -14.87 -4.28 -1.24
CA MET A 26 -15.70 -3.85 -0.13
C MET A 26 -15.44 -2.37 0.22
N VAL A 27 -14.19 -1.91 0.17
CA VAL A 27 -13.89 -0.48 0.33
C VAL A 27 -14.60 0.36 -0.74
N ALA A 28 -14.50 -0.02 -2.01
CA ALA A 28 -15.18 0.70 -3.10
C ALA A 28 -16.70 0.73 -2.91
N GLU A 29 -17.31 -0.42 -2.59
CA GLU A 29 -18.74 -0.56 -2.27
C GLU A 29 -19.17 0.38 -1.14
N LEU A 30 -18.45 0.35 -0.01
CA LEU A 30 -18.78 1.15 1.17
C LEU A 30 -18.57 2.65 0.94
N SER A 31 -17.56 3.01 0.15
CA SER A 31 -17.28 4.40 -0.23
C SER A 31 -18.25 4.95 -1.28
N GLY A 32 -18.98 4.09 -2.01
CA GLY A 32 -19.83 4.49 -3.12
C GLY A 32 -19.05 4.80 -4.40
N GLU A 33 -17.84 4.26 -4.53
CA GLU A 33 -16.92 4.48 -5.65
C GLU A 33 -16.88 3.27 -6.58
N PRO A 34 -16.62 3.45 -7.89
CA PRO A 34 -16.44 2.33 -8.80
C PRO A 34 -15.18 1.52 -8.43
N PHE A 35 -15.33 0.20 -8.38
CA PHE A 35 -14.17 -0.69 -8.18
C PHE A 35 -13.28 -0.71 -9.42
N HIS A 36 -11.98 -0.47 -9.25
CA HIS A 36 -10.97 -0.66 -10.29
C HIS A 36 -10.04 -1.83 -9.94
N PRO A 37 -9.93 -2.87 -10.79
CA PRO A 37 -9.12 -4.04 -10.50
C PRO A 37 -7.63 -3.74 -10.34
N TYR A 38 -7.17 -2.56 -10.81
CA TYR A 38 -5.78 -2.11 -10.73
C TYR A 38 -5.55 -0.84 -9.87
N HIS A 39 -6.55 -0.33 -9.13
CA HIS A 39 -6.35 0.77 -8.14
C HIS A 39 -5.22 0.44 -7.15
N PRO A 40 -4.52 1.39 -6.48
CA PRO A 40 -3.29 1.05 -5.74
C PRO A 40 -3.46 -0.15 -4.78
N PRO A 41 -2.41 -0.98 -4.61
CA PRO A 41 -2.53 -2.25 -3.90
C PRO A 41 -2.88 -2.05 -2.42
N THR A 42 -3.51 -3.06 -1.81
CA THR A 42 -3.90 -3.08 -0.40
C THR A 42 -2.71 -2.85 0.53
N LEU A 43 -1.58 -3.48 0.19
CA LEU A 43 -0.28 -3.23 0.81
C LEU A 43 0.71 -2.74 -0.25
N LEU A 44 1.55 -1.78 0.08
CA LEU A 44 2.59 -1.21 -0.76
C LEU A 44 3.85 -0.94 0.07
N SER A 45 5.02 -1.23 -0.48
CA SER A 45 6.29 -0.79 0.07
C SER A 45 7.31 -0.55 -1.03
N SER A 46 8.16 0.46 -0.87
CA SER A 46 9.35 0.61 -1.70
C SER A 46 10.38 -0.45 -1.31
N ILE A 47 11.10 -1.00 -2.29
CA ILE A 47 12.06 -2.09 -2.04
C ILE A 47 13.09 -1.75 -0.96
N GLY A 48 13.60 -0.52 -0.92
CA GLY A 48 14.58 -0.10 0.09
C GLY A 48 14.09 -0.24 1.54
N TYR A 49 12.77 -0.11 1.79
CA TYR A 49 12.18 -0.30 3.12
C TYR A 49 11.93 -1.77 3.48
N LEU A 50 11.99 -2.67 2.49
CA LEU A 50 11.93 -4.13 2.70
C LEU A 50 13.31 -4.74 2.90
N MET A 51 14.37 -4.07 2.43
CA MET A 51 15.75 -4.45 2.67
C MET A 51 16.13 -4.29 4.15
N GLU A 52 17.22 -4.93 4.56
CA GLU A 52 17.72 -4.91 5.94
C GLU A 52 17.97 -3.49 6.46
N GLN A 53 18.44 -2.59 5.59
CA GLN A 53 18.75 -1.19 5.93
C GLN A 53 17.49 -0.35 6.13
N LYS A 54 16.31 -0.81 5.67
CA LYS A 54 14.99 -0.16 5.86
C LYS A 54 14.97 1.33 5.53
N GLN A 55 15.55 1.70 4.40
CA GLN A 55 15.74 3.10 4.03
C GLN A 55 15.25 3.40 2.62
N TYR A 56 15.08 4.68 2.35
CA TYR A 56 14.80 5.16 1.01
C TYR A 56 15.95 4.78 0.05
N LEU A 57 15.60 4.13 -1.06
CA LEU A 57 16.56 3.67 -2.06
C LEU A 57 16.08 4.02 -3.47
N ARG A 58 16.97 4.61 -4.26
CA ARG A 58 16.78 4.88 -5.70
C ARG A 58 17.94 4.31 -6.49
N TRP A 59 17.64 3.70 -7.62
CA TRP A 59 18.62 3.33 -8.62
C TRP A 59 18.73 4.47 -9.65
N SER A 60 19.94 4.99 -9.85
CA SER A 60 20.20 6.09 -10.79
C SER A 60 20.81 5.54 -12.07
N PHE A 61 20.21 5.84 -13.21
CA PHE A 61 20.66 5.45 -14.53
C PHE A 61 21.15 6.69 -15.28
N THR A 62 22.33 6.64 -15.87
CA THR A 62 22.91 7.75 -16.65
C THR A 62 23.40 7.23 -18.00
N SER A 63 23.62 8.09 -18.99
CA SER A 63 24.07 7.65 -20.32
C SER A 63 25.45 6.98 -20.33
N ASP A 64 26.28 7.29 -19.35
CA ASP A 64 27.66 6.86 -19.16
C ASP A 64 27.85 5.87 -17.99
N GLY A 65 26.76 5.52 -17.28
CA GLY A 65 26.81 4.68 -16.08
C GLY A 65 26.78 3.19 -16.39
N GLU A 66 27.15 2.38 -15.38
CA GLU A 66 27.07 0.90 -15.41
C GLU A 66 25.62 0.40 -15.28
N ASN A 67 24.73 0.86 -16.16
CA ASN A 67 23.29 0.63 -16.08
C ASN A 67 22.89 -0.85 -16.01
N ALA A 68 23.65 -1.74 -16.64
CA ALA A 68 23.40 -3.17 -16.60
C ALA A 68 23.57 -3.75 -15.18
N ALA A 69 24.64 -3.37 -14.47
CA ALA A 69 24.88 -3.79 -13.09
C ALA A 69 23.83 -3.20 -12.13
N ILE A 70 23.45 -1.93 -12.35
CA ILE A 70 22.42 -1.24 -11.58
C ILE A 70 21.06 -1.93 -11.74
N MET A 71 20.70 -2.29 -12.98
CA MET A 71 19.48 -3.04 -13.28
C MET A 71 19.50 -4.43 -12.63
N GLN A 72 20.62 -5.16 -12.75
CA GLN A 72 20.76 -6.48 -12.14
C GLN A 72 20.60 -6.42 -10.63
N HIS A 73 21.21 -5.44 -9.96
CA HIS A 73 21.05 -5.25 -8.51
C HIS A 73 19.59 -4.92 -8.14
N MET A 74 18.92 -4.07 -8.92
CA MET A 74 17.52 -3.72 -8.70
C MET A 74 16.61 -4.96 -8.78
N VAL A 75 16.75 -5.76 -9.85
CA VAL A 75 16.00 -7.00 -10.03
C VAL A 75 16.30 -7.99 -8.92
N GLN A 76 17.58 -8.18 -8.56
CA GLN A 76 17.97 -9.07 -7.47
C GLN A 76 17.33 -8.64 -6.15
N SER A 77 17.29 -7.33 -5.85
CA SER A 77 16.67 -6.79 -4.64
C SER A 77 15.15 -7.04 -4.63
N ILE A 78 14.48 -6.92 -5.78
CA ILE A 78 13.05 -7.26 -5.91
C ILE A 78 12.83 -8.77 -5.67
N CYS A 79 13.68 -9.63 -6.24
CA CYS A 79 13.58 -11.07 -6.06
C CYS A 79 13.82 -11.51 -4.61
N VAL A 80 14.83 -10.92 -3.95
CA VAL A 80 15.23 -11.28 -2.59
C VAL A 80 14.28 -10.71 -1.52
N TYR A 81 13.78 -9.50 -1.70
CA TYR A 81 12.98 -8.83 -0.65
C TYR A 81 11.52 -8.62 -1.05
N GLY A 82 11.27 -8.28 -2.32
CA GLY A 82 9.93 -7.99 -2.82
C GLY A 82 9.04 -9.23 -2.96
N ILE A 83 9.55 -10.30 -3.58
CA ILE A 83 8.79 -11.54 -3.75
C ILE A 83 8.45 -12.19 -2.40
N PRO A 84 9.39 -12.33 -1.43
CA PRO A 84 9.05 -12.84 -0.12
C PRO A 84 8.02 -12.00 0.62
N PHE A 85 8.10 -10.66 0.55
CA PHE A 85 7.06 -9.79 1.11
C PHE A 85 5.68 -10.09 0.52
N MET A 86 5.58 -10.25 -0.80
CA MET A 86 4.31 -10.58 -1.45
C MET A 86 3.78 -11.95 -1.03
N LYS A 87 4.66 -12.96 -0.96
CA LYS A 87 4.29 -14.32 -0.54
C LYS A 87 3.87 -14.38 0.93
N ALA A 88 4.57 -13.68 1.81
CA ALA A 88 4.26 -13.61 3.24
C ALA A 88 2.93 -12.92 3.54
N ASN A 89 2.32 -12.26 2.55
CA ASN A 89 1.05 -11.55 2.66
C ASN A 89 0.00 -12.12 1.69
N ALA A 90 0.11 -13.39 1.31
CA ALA A 90 -0.77 -13.98 0.31
C ALA A 90 -2.22 -14.17 0.80
N ASP A 91 -2.42 -14.36 2.11
CA ASP A 91 -3.75 -14.56 2.72
C ASP A 91 -4.21 -13.36 3.56
N LEU A 92 -5.50 -13.40 3.91
CA LEU A 92 -6.17 -12.30 4.60
C LEU A 92 -5.60 -12.03 6.00
N ASN A 93 -5.21 -13.07 6.75
CA ASN A 93 -4.71 -12.89 8.11
C ASN A 93 -3.35 -12.21 8.08
N SER A 94 -2.45 -12.65 7.20
CA SER A 94 -1.16 -11.98 7.04
C SER A 94 -1.29 -10.54 6.53
N VAL A 95 -2.25 -10.27 5.63
CA VAL A 95 -2.55 -8.89 5.22
C VAL A 95 -3.03 -8.05 6.40
N LEU A 96 -3.92 -8.57 7.25
CA LEU A 96 -4.39 -7.88 8.44
C LEU A 96 -3.23 -7.59 9.41
N ASP A 97 -2.38 -8.57 9.70
CA ASP A 97 -1.22 -8.41 10.57
C ASP A 97 -0.27 -7.32 10.04
N THR A 98 -0.03 -7.28 8.73
CA THR A 98 0.80 -6.25 8.11
C THR A 98 0.13 -4.87 8.10
N LEU A 99 -1.19 -4.79 7.94
CA LEU A 99 -1.94 -3.53 8.05
C LEU A 99 -1.80 -2.91 9.44
N LEU A 100 -1.59 -3.70 10.50
CA LEU A 100 -1.42 -3.17 11.86
C LEU A 100 -0.08 -2.47 12.09
N LEU A 101 0.91 -2.73 11.24
CA LEU A 101 2.24 -2.10 11.32
C LEU A 101 2.28 -0.65 10.79
N ALA A 102 1.12 -0.09 10.41
CA ALA A 102 0.87 1.32 10.10
C ALA A 102 1.75 2.01 9.03
N ARG A 103 2.42 1.25 8.16
CA ARG A 103 3.34 1.81 7.13
C ARG A 103 3.19 1.25 5.73
N TYR A 104 2.25 0.33 5.54
CA TYR A 104 2.13 -0.44 4.30
C TYR A 104 0.85 -0.16 3.53
N SER A 105 -0.09 0.64 4.03
CA SER A 105 -1.30 1.02 3.29
C SER A 105 -1.38 2.51 3.10
N ILE A 106 -1.70 2.94 1.88
CA ILE A 106 -1.93 4.35 1.54
C ILE A 106 -3.25 4.86 2.14
N ARG A 107 -4.21 3.95 2.39
CA ARG A 107 -5.57 4.27 2.85
C ARG A 107 -5.95 3.38 4.03
N GLN A 108 -5.06 3.29 5.02
CA GLN A 108 -5.20 2.36 6.14
C GLN A 108 -6.54 2.53 6.88
N ASP A 109 -7.01 3.77 7.03
CA ASP A 109 -8.31 4.10 7.64
C ASP A 109 -9.50 3.42 6.95
N TYR A 110 -9.39 3.08 5.66
CA TYR A 110 -10.41 2.35 4.91
C TYR A 110 -10.14 0.85 4.89
N THR A 111 -8.90 0.45 4.63
CA THR A 111 -8.55 -0.96 4.40
C THR A 111 -8.55 -1.79 5.70
N LEU A 112 -8.10 -1.21 6.82
CA LEU A 112 -8.00 -1.91 8.10
C LEU A 112 -9.36 -2.33 8.68
N PRO A 113 -10.38 -1.46 8.80
CA PRO A 113 -11.68 -1.89 9.32
C PRO A 113 -12.37 -2.92 8.41
N VAL A 114 -12.17 -2.85 7.09
CA VAL A 114 -12.66 -3.87 6.15
C VAL A 114 -11.93 -5.21 6.34
N ALA A 115 -10.61 -5.18 6.53
CA ALA A 115 -9.84 -6.39 6.81
C ALA A 115 -10.33 -7.08 8.11
N TYR A 116 -10.55 -6.31 9.18
CA TYR A 116 -11.13 -6.82 10.42
C TYR A 116 -12.50 -7.46 10.21
N LEU A 117 -13.42 -6.78 9.50
CA LEU A 117 -14.74 -7.33 9.19
C LEU A 117 -14.63 -8.65 8.42
N LEU A 118 -13.81 -8.70 7.36
CA LEU A 118 -13.63 -9.91 6.56
C LEU A 118 -12.96 -11.06 7.31
N SER A 119 -12.19 -10.75 8.36
CA SER A 119 -11.59 -11.72 9.28
C SER A 119 -12.53 -12.13 10.44
N GLY A 120 -13.80 -11.70 10.43
CA GLY A 120 -14.77 -12.06 11.47
C GLY A 120 -14.56 -11.32 12.80
N LYS A 121 -13.95 -10.13 12.75
CA LYS A 121 -13.61 -9.28 13.91
C LYS A 121 -14.41 -7.96 13.89
N PRO A 122 -15.75 -8.01 14.04
CA PRO A 122 -16.61 -6.85 13.83
C PRO A 122 -16.44 -5.74 14.88
N GLN A 123 -16.02 -6.08 16.10
CA GLN A 123 -15.82 -5.09 17.17
C GLN A 123 -14.59 -4.25 16.91
N GLU A 124 -13.52 -4.86 16.43
CA GLU A 124 -12.29 -4.20 16.02
C GLU A 124 -12.53 -3.33 14.78
N ALA A 125 -13.31 -3.82 13.81
CA ALA A 125 -13.74 -3.02 12.67
C ALA A 125 -14.50 -1.76 13.11
N ARG A 126 -15.43 -1.89 14.07
CA ARG A 126 -16.17 -0.77 14.66
C ARG A 126 -15.25 0.22 15.37
N ALA A 127 -14.31 -0.27 16.17
CA ALA A 127 -13.37 0.56 16.90
C ALA A 127 -12.48 1.39 15.95
N CYS A 128 -11.97 0.79 14.87
CA CYS A 128 -11.21 1.51 13.84
C CYS A 128 -12.01 2.69 13.27
N VAL A 129 -13.28 2.47 12.91
CA VAL A 129 -14.10 3.52 12.30
C VAL A 129 -14.37 4.66 13.28
N THR A 130 -14.78 4.34 14.51
CA THR A 130 -15.09 5.32 15.55
C THR A 130 -13.87 6.17 15.91
N ASN A 131 -12.67 5.59 15.96
CA ASN A 131 -11.44 6.31 16.28
C ASN A 131 -10.99 7.30 15.19
N THR A 132 -11.40 7.09 13.94
CA THR A 132 -11.08 7.99 12.82
C THR A 132 -12.21 9.00 12.56
N LEU A 133 -13.46 8.66 12.91
CA LEU A 133 -14.60 9.60 12.95
C LEU A 133 -14.37 10.69 14.02
N GLY A 134 -13.67 11.75 13.63
CA GLY A 134 -13.30 12.86 14.52
C GLY A 134 -12.01 13.55 14.11
N LYS A 135 -11.20 12.94 13.24
CA LYS A 135 -9.91 13.49 12.79
C LYS A 135 -10.06 14.61 11.74
N ASP A 136 -11.07 14.53 10.87
CA ASP A 136 -11.33 15.55 9.85
C ASP A 136 -12.84 15.77 9.62
N PRO A 137 -13.39 16.89 10.12
CA PRO A 137 -14.78 17.28 9.89
C PRO A 137 -15.13 17.60 8.43
N ALA A 138 -14.16 17.72 7.51
CA ALA A 138 -14.42 17.96 6.08
C ALA A 138 -14.43 16.67 5.24
N ALA A 139 -13.96 15.53 5.77
CA ALA A 139 -13.86 14.27 5.04
C ALA A 139 -15.22 13.59 4.80
N GLN A 140 -16.00 14.12 3.86
CA GLN A 140 -17.31 13.57 3.47
C GLN A 140 -17.22 12.13 2.98
N ASP A 141 -16.18 11.78 2.23
CA ASP A 141 -15.99 10.43 1.68
C ASP A 141 -15.79 9.39 2.79
N TYR A 142 -14.98 9.71 3.79
CA TYR A 142 -14.76 8.82 4.92
C TYR A 142 -16.03 8.63 5.75
N ARG A 143 -16.82 9.70 5.95
CA ARG A 143 -18.11 9.59 6.67
C ARG A 143 -19.10 8.67 5.99
N ARG A 144 -19.19 8.73 4.66
CA ARG A 144 -20.03 7.82 3.87
C ARG A 144 -19.57 6.37 4.05
N PHE A 145 -18.28 6.12 3.86
CA PHE A 145 -17.66 4.81 4.09
C PHE A 145 -17.97 4.29 5.50
N ALA A 146 -17.70 5.10 6.53
CA ALA A 146 -17.91 4.78 7.92
C ALA A 146 -19.37 4.46 8.24
N ALA A 147 -20.31 5.30 7.79
CA ALA A 147 -21.74 5.10 8.01
C ALA A 147 -22.23 3.79 7.37
N ASN A 148 -21.78 3.49 6.15
CA ASN A 148 -22.13 2.26 5.45
C ASN A 148 -21.53 1.03 6.14
N LEU A 149 -20.29 1.10 6.62
CA LEU A 149 -19.68 0.01 7.36
C LEU A 149 -20.40 -0.26 8.68
N LEU A 150 -20.73 0.80 9.43
CA LEU A 150 -21.45 0.68 10.71
C LEU A 150 -22.85 0.08 10.53
N LYS A 151 -23.56 0.43 9.44
CA LYS A 151 -24.84 -0.21 9.07
C LYS A 151 -24.66 -1.71 8.82
N ARG A 152 -23.60 -2.09 8.10
CA ARG A 152 -23.30 -3.49 7.80
C ARG A 152 -22.93 -4.30 9.04
N LEU A 153 -22.29 -3.67 10.04
CA LEU A 153 -21.94 -4.27 11.32
C LEU A 153 -23.12 -4.40 12.31
N ALA A 154 -24.29 -3.83 11.99
CA ALA A 154 -25.49 -3.88 12.83
C ALA A 154 -26.51 -4.92 12.36
N ASN A 155 -26.32 -5.46 11.15
CA ASN A 155 -27.10 -6.57 10.58
C ASN A 155 -26.39 -7.90 10.84
#